data_AF-E9FJN1-F1
#
_entry.id   AF-E9FJN1-F1
#
_cell.length_a   1.000
_cell.length_b   1.000
_cell.length_c   1.000
_cell.angle_alpha   90.00
_cell.angle_beta   90.00
_cell.angle_gamma   90.00
#
_symmetry.space_group_name_H-M   'P 1'
#
loop_
_entity.id
_entity.type
_entity.pdbx_description
1 polymer ?
#
loop_
_entity_poly.entity_id
_entity_poly.type
_entity_poly.pdbx_seq_one_letter_code
_entity_poly.pdbx_strand_id
1 'polypeptide(L)'
;ETLEPVTQIVKVGTAKPTMVPNEAPKAEALPEYPLTYTDEICVEKIAFNIEEQTTDELVQDARQIATPGVQGERTIKTRVYSSNGQEIDRQELSNEETLAPVTQIVKVGTAKPTMVPSDAPKADALPEYPLTYTDEIRVEKIAFNIEEQTTDELVQDARQITTPGVEGERTIKTRVYSSNGQEVDRQELSNEETLAPVTQIVKVGTAKPNMVPNDPPKADALPEYPLTYTDETRVEKINFSIREEETDELVQDARQIATPGVEG
;
A
#
# COMPACT_ATOMS: atom_id res chain seq x y z
N GLU A 1 -89.83 -57.23 38.98
CA GLU A 1 -89.91 -56.96 40.42
C GLU A 1 -88.53 -57.18 41.02
N THR A 2 -88.18 -56.33 41.97
CA THR A 2 -86.91 -56.19 42.68
C THR A 2 -86.34 -57.54 43.14
N LEU A 3 -85.07 -57.85 42.83
CA LEU A 3 -84.37 -58.95 43.48
C LEU A 3 -83.98 -58.52 44.89
N GLU A 4 -84.70 -59.05 45.87
CA GLU A 4 -84.47 -58.86 47.30
C GLU A 4 -83.21 -59.61 47.78
N PRO A 5 -82.51 -59.10 48.80
CA PRO A 5 -81.18 -59.59 49.20
C PRO A 5 -81.22 -60.94 49.94
N VAL A 6 -80.20 -61.78 49.71
CA VAL A 6 -79.95 -63.00 50.50
C VAL A 6 -79.00 -62.67 51.65
N THR A 7 -79.49 -62.83 52.87
CA THR A 7 -78.76 -62.61 54.12
C THR A 7 -77.88 -63.81 54.47
N GLN A 8 -76.59 -63.56 54.74
CA GLN A 8 -75.70 -64.54 55.36
C GLN A 8 -75.66 -64.29 56.88
N ILE A 9 -75.90 -65.33 57.68
CA ILE A 9 -75.86 -65.31 59.14
C ILE A 9 -74.75 -66.26 59.59
N VAL A 10 -73.71 -65.80 60.29
CA VAL A 10 -72.94 -66.69 61.19
C VAL A 10 -72.40 -65.98 62.44
N LYS A 11 -73.06 -66.33 63.55
CA LYS A 11 -72.66 -66.60 64.95
C LYS A 11 -71.51 -65.83 65.63
N VAL A 12 -71.91 -65.30 66.79
CA VAL A 12 -71.19 -64.49 67.78
C VAL A 12 -70.56 -65.37 68.86
N GLY A 13 -69.35 -65.03 69.32
CA GLY A 13 -68.69 -65.61 70.50
C GLY A 13 -68.91 -64.77 71.76
N THR A 14 -69.22 -65.41 72.88
CA THR A 14 -69.78 -64.83 74.12
C THR A 14 -68.79 -64.81 75.31
N ALA A 15 -67.53 -64.39 75.10
CA ALA A 15 -66.55 -64.30 76.19
C ALA A 15 -66.52 -62.90 76.84
N LYS A 16 -66.83 -62.84 78.15
CA LYS A 16 -66.86 -61.61 78.98
C LYS A 16 -65.43 -61.18 79.37
N PRO A 17 -65.00 -59.92 79.15
CA PRO A 17 -63.69 -59.46 79.61
C PRO A 17 -63.76 -59.09 81.10
N THR A 18 -62.95 -59.75 81.92
CA THR A 18 -62.74 -59.44 83.33
C THR A 18 -61.67 -58.36 83.43
N MET A 19 -62.05 -57.10 83.64
CA MET A 19 -61.13 -55.99 83.89
C MET A 19 -60.99 -55.77 85.40
N VAL A 20 -59.83 -56.13 85.96
CA VAL A 20 -59.35 -55.68 87.28
C VAL A 20 -58.69 -54.31 87.07
N PRO A 21 -58.90 -53.28 87.91
CA PRO A 21 -58.39 -51.94 87.64
C PRO A 21 -56.88 -51.92 87.88
N ASN A 22 -56.10 -51.86 86.80
CA ASN A 22 -54.66 -51.66 86.89
C ASN A 22 -54.39 -50.15 87.03
N GLU A 23 -53.58 -49.78 88.01
CA GLU A 23 -53.17 -48.40 88.28
C GLU A 23 -52.73 -47.68 86.99
N ALA A 24 -53.13 -46.42 86.84
CA ALA A 24 -52.64 -45.58 85.76
C ALA A 24 -51.10 -45.59 85.77
N PRO A 25 -50.41 -45.78 84.64
CA PRO A 25 -48.97 -45.65 84.61
C PRO A 25 -48.63 -44.25 85.14
N LYS A 26 -47.73 -44.17 86.13
CA LYS A 26 -47.10 -42.89 86.51
C LYS A 26 -46.61 -42.27 85.21
N ALA A 27 -47.09 -41.06 84.90
CA ALA A 27 -46.54 -40.31 83.78
C ALA A 27 -45.04 -40.19 84.02
N GLU A 28 -44.23 -40.91 83.25
CA GLU A 28 -42.82 -40.59 83.11
C GLU A 28 -42.79 -39.15 82.62
N ALA A 29 -42.25 -38.26 83.45
CA ALA A 29 -42.08 -36.87 83.05
C ALA A 29 -41.33 -36.88 81.71
N LEU A 30 -41.97 -36.39 80.66
CA LEU A 30 -41.32 -36.20 79.37
C LEU A 30 -39.99 -35.47 79.62
N PRO A 31 -38.88 -35.86 78.96
CA PRO A 31 -37.63 -35.16 79.15
C PRO A 31 -37.84 -33.66 78.93
N GLU A 32 -37.64 -32.87 80.00
CA GLU A 32 -37.61 -31.42 79.89
C GLU A 32 -36.38 -31.06 79.07
N TYR A 33 -36.58 -30.79 77.79
CA TYR A 33 -35.49 -30.32 76.94
C TYR A 33 -35.15 -28.88 77.34
N PRO A 34 -33.93 -28.60 77.83
CA PRO A 34 -33.56 -27.26 78.27
C PRO A 34 -33.57 -26.31 77.08
N LEU A 35 -34.28 -25.20 77.21
CA LEU A 35 -34.27 -24.13 76.23
C LEU A 35 -32.98 -23.34 76.37
N THR A 36 -32.16 -23.34 75.32
CA THR A 36 -30.89 -22.62 75.26
C THR A 36 -30.98 -21.48 74.25
N TYR A 37 -30.15 -20.46 74.40
CA TYR A 37 -30.04 -19.36 73.44
C TYR A 37 -28.58 -19.06 73.09
N THR A 38 -28.33 -18.72 71.84
CA THR A 38 -27.03 -18.21 71.37
C THR A 38 -27.26 -16.91 70.60
N ASP A 39 -26.44 -15.91 70.86
CA ASP A 39 -26.45 -14.65 70.12
C ASP A 39 -25.49 -14.78 68.92
N GLU A 40 -26.02 -14.68 67.71
CA GLU A 40 -25.27 -14.64 66.45
C GLU A 40 -25.14 -13.19 65.98
N ILE A 41 -23.98 -12.84 65.42
CA ILE A 41 -23.73 -11.53 64.82
C ILE A 41 -23.37 -11.74 63.35
N CYS A 42 -24.16 -11.15 62.46
CA CYS A 42 -23.92 -11.15 61.02
C CYS A 42 -23.62 -9.74 60.53
N VAL A 43 -22.55 -9.58 59.76
CA VAL A 43 -22.24 -8.33 59.06
C VAL A 43 -22.65 -8.48 57.60
N GLU A 44 -23.57 -7.64 57.15
CA GLU A 44 -24.00 -7.59 55.75
C GLU A 44 -23.48 -6.32 55.06
N LYS A 45 -23.16 -6.45 53.76
CA LYS A 45 -22.78 -5.32 52.92
C LYS A 45 -24.00 -4.59 52.38
N ILE A 46 -23.98 -3.27 52.45
CA ILE A 46 -24.97 -2.39 51.83
C ILE A 46 -24.36 -1.85 50.53
N ALA A 47 -25.04 -2.08 49.40
CA ALA A 47 -24.60 -1.55 48.11
C ALA A 47 -24.66 -0.01 48.11
N PHE A 48 -23.69 0.62 47.44
CA PHE A 48 -23.74 2.07 47.21
C PHE A 48 -24.59 2.40 45.98
N ASN A 49 -25.13 3.60 45.97
CA ASN A 49 -25.83 4.16 44.81
C ASN A 49 -24.84 4.80 43.83
N ILE A 50 -25.21 4.87 42.56
CA ILE A 50 -24.46 5.59 41.53
C ILE A 50 -25.28 6.80 41.10
N GLU A 51 -24.68 7.99 41.20
CA GLU A 51 -25.25 9.25 40.73
C GLU A 51 -24.47 9.73 39.50
N GLU A 52 -25.18 9.95 38.39
CA GLU A 52 -24.59 10.53 37.18
C GLU A 52 -24.80 12.05 37.18
N GLN A 53 -23.72 12.80 37.09
CA GLN A 53 -23.73 14.27 36.97
C GLN A 53 -23.20 14.67 35.60
N THR A 54 -23.87 15.60 34.93
CA THR A 54 -23.40 16.08 33.63
C THR A 54 -22.37 17.20 33.81
N THR A 55 -21.31 17.19 33.01
CA THR A 55 -20.25 18.21 33.02
C THR A 55 -19.80 18.54 31.61
N ASP A 56 -19.49 19.82 31.35
CA ASP A 56 -18.85 20.30 30.13
C ASP A 56 -17.32 20.20 30.16
N GLU A 57 -16.75 19.73 31.27
CA GLU A 57 -15.30 19.48 31.41
C GLU A 57 -14.83 18.23 30.64
N LEU A 58 -15.76 17.33 30.29
CA LEU A 58 -15.49 16.07 29.60
C LEU A 58 -16.14 16.06 28.21
N VAL A 59 -15.43 15.46 27.24
CA VAL A 59 -15.97 15.26 25.88
C VAL A 59 -17.27 14.46 25.93
N GLN A 60 -18.16 14.73 24.98
CA GLN A 60 -19.46 14.06 24.88
C GLN A 60 -19.33 12.54 25.05
N ASP A 61 -20.19 11.97 25.90
CA ASP A 61 -20.26 10.56 26.25
C ASP A 61 -19.06 9.98 27.02
N ALA A 62 -18.00 10.77 27.28
CA ALA A 62 -16.94 10.35 28.18
C ALA A 62 -17.43 10.29 29.63
N ARG A 63 -16.98 9.27 30.35
CA ARG A 63 -17.38 9.01 31.75
C ARG A 63 -16.15 9.04 32.64
N GLN A 64 -16.23 9.74 33.77
CA GLN A 64 -15.19 9.75 34.78
C GLN A 64 -15.79 9.61 36.17
N ILE A 65 -15.21 8.73 36.99
CA ILE A 65 -15.56 8.63 38.42
C ILE A 65 -14.94 9.84 39.13
N ALA A 66 -15.79 10.75 39.62
CA ALA A 66 -15.38 11.91 40.40
C ALA A 66 -15.26 11.57 41.89
N THR A 67 -16.08 10.64 42.37
CA THR A 67 -16.01 10.13 43.74
C THR A 67 -16.26 8.63 43.72
N PRO A 68 -15.33 7.78 44.17
CA PRO A 68 -15.52 6.35 44.20
C PRO A 68 -16.61 5.96 45.22
N GLY A 69 -17.44 4.97 44.85
CA GLY A 69 -18.43 4.41 45.77
C GLY A 69 -17.80 3.46 46.78
N VAL A 70 -18.31 3.46 48.01
CA VAL A 70 -17.86 2.57 49.08
C VAL A 70 -19.07 1.86 49.65
N GLN A 71 -18.99 0.52 49.75
CA GLN A 71 -20.07 -0.27 50.35
C GLN A 71 -20.20 0.06 51.85
N GLY A 72 -21.45 0.19 52.29
CA GLY A 72 -21.78 0.28 53.71
C GLY A 72 -21.77 -1.09 54.38
N GLU A 73 -21.97 -1.09 55.69
CA GLU A 73 -22.09 -2.29 56.51
C GLU A 73 -23.27 -2.13 57.47
N ARG A 74 -24.05 -3.20 57.63
CA ARG A 74 -24.98 -3.33 58.75
C ARG A 74 -24.66 -4.55 59.57
N THR A 75 -24.84 -4.41 60.87
CA THR A 75 -24.67 -5.47 61.85
C THR A 75 -26.05 -5.91 62.34
N ILE A 76 -26.38 -7.18 62.08
CA ILE A 76 -27.63 -7.80 62.51
C ILE A 76 -27.28 -8.74 63.66
N LYS A 77 -27.91 -8.49 64.82
CA LYS A 77 -27.78 -9.37 65.99
C LYS A 77 -29.04 -10.19 66.12
N THR A 78 -28.90 -11.50 66.10
CA THR A 78 -30.01 -12.43 66.14
C THR A 78 -29.82 -13.41 67.29
N ARG A 79 -30.86 -13.60 68.09
CA ARG A 79 -30.91 -14.65 69.11
C ARG A 79 -31.60 -15.87 68.55
N VAL A 80 -30.88 -16.99 68.53
CA VAL A 80 -31.40 -18.28 68.12
C VAL A 80 -31.78 -19.07 69.36
N TYR A 81 -33.03 -19.50 69.44
CA TYR A 81 -33.53 -20.37 70.50
C TYR A 81 -33.47 -21.82 70.02
N SER A 82 -32.85 -22.68 70.83
CA SER A 82 -32.66 -24.09 70.49
C SER A 82 -33.09 -25.00 71.63
N SER A 83 -33.76 -26.09 71.28
CA SER A 83 -34.16 -27.15 72.19
C SER A 83 -33.83 -28.50 71.55
N ASN A 84 -33.24 -29.41 72.33
CA ASN A 84 -32.75 -30.70 71.82
C ASN A 84 -31.82 -30.59 70.59
N GLY A 85 -31.03 -29.51 70.51
CA GLY A 85 -30.10 -29.25 69.39
C GLY A 85 -30.76 -28.80 68.09
N GLN A 86 -32.08 -28.58 68.06
CA GLN A 86 -32.80 -28.02 66.90
C GLN A 86 -33.19 -26.57 67.17
N GLU A 87 -33.05 -25.72 66.15
CA GLU A 87 -33.56 -24.34 66.16
C GLU A 87 -35.08 -24.37 66.20
N ILE A 88 -35.66 -23.76 67.23
CA ILE A 88 -37.12 -23.67 67.42
C ILE A 88 -37.66 -22.30 67.04
N ASP A 89 -36.85 -21.23 67.20
CA ASP A 89 -37.24 -19.86 66.90
C ASP A 89 -36.02 -18.94 66.74
N ARG A 90 -36.21 -17.81 66.07
CA ARG A 90 -35.19 -16.82 65.78
C ARG A 90 -35.74 -15.41 65.99
N GLN A 91 -35.07 -14.64 66.83
CA GLN A 91 -35.45 -13.27 67.14
C GLN A 91 -34.35 -12.29 66.73
N GLU A 92 -34.66 -11.36 65.84
CA GLU A 92 -33.79 -10.20 65.56
C GLU A 92 -33.81 -9.25 66.76
N LEU A 93 -32.65 -9.01 67.37
CA LEU A 93 -32.47 -8.11 68.51
C LEU A 93 -32.09 -6.70 68.07
N SER A 94 -31.29 -6.58 67.02
CA SER A 94 -30.88 -5.29 66.46
C SER A 94 -30.51 -5.41 64.99
N ASN A 95 -30.76 -4.33 64.25
CA ASN A 95 -30.33 -4.14 62.88
C ASN A 95 -29.81 -2.71 62.76
N GLU A 96 -28.49 -2.59 62.87
CA GLU A 96 -27.82 -1.29 62.93
C GLU A 96 -26.95 -1.11 61.70
N GLU A 97 -27.13 0.00 60.99
CA GLU A 97 -26.20 0.42 59.96
C GLU A 97 -24.93 0.96 60.64
N THR A 98 -23.88 0.14 60.64
CA THR A 98 -22.61 0.47 61.30
C THR A 98 -21.69 1.31 60.41
N LEU A 99 -21.85 1.22 59.09
CA LEU A 99 -21.18 2.09 58.12
C LEU A 99 -22.16 2.48 57.01
N ALA A 100 -22.39 3.77 56.83
CA ALA A 100 -23.21 4.27 55.73
C ALA A 100 -22.49 4.08 54.38
N PRO A 101 -23.19 3.61 53.32
CA PRO A 101 -22.60 3.53 51.99
C PRO A 101 -22.29 4.93 51.44
N VAL A 102 -21.17 5.05 50.72
CA VAL A 102 -20.78 6.29 50.02
C VAL A 102 -21.21 6.18 48.56
N THR A 103 -22.06 7.10 48.11
CA THR A 103 -22.53 7.18 46.71
C THR A 103 -21.36 7.42 45.75
N GLN A 104 -21.32 6.66 44.65
CA GLN A 104 -20.39 6.90 43.55
C GLN A 104 -20.90 8.03 42.67
N ILE A 105 -20.07 9.05 42.45
CA ILE A 105 -20.39 10.15 41.53
C ILE A 105 -19.66 9.92 40.21
N VAL A 106 -20.42 9.77 39.13
CA VAL A 106 -19.90 9.64 37.76
C VAL A 106 -20.20 10.92 36.99
N LYS A 107 -19.17 11.62 36.56
CA LYS A 107 -19.28 12.75 35.63
C LYS A 107 -19.42 12.24 34.21
N VAL A 108 -20.49 12.64 33.51
CA VAL A 108 -20.76 12.34 32.10
C VAL A 108 -20.54 13.61 31.29
N GLY A 109 -19.68 13.51 30.29
CA GLY A 109 -19.34 14.62 29.42
C GLY A 109 -20.51 15.02 28.52
N THR A 110 -20.80 16.32 28.53
CA THR A 110 -21.75 16.98 27.62
C THR A 110 -21.05 17.99 26.72
N ALA A 111 -19.72 18.12 26.83
CA ALA A 111 -18.96 18.97 25.93
C ALA A 111 -19.13 18.42 24.52
N LYS A 112 -19.98 19.10 23.73
CA LYS A 112 -20.13 18.84 22.32
C LYS A 112 -18.71 18.75 21.76
N PRO A 113 -18.35 17.67 21.05
CA PRO A 113 -17.06 17.62 20.41
C PRO A 113 -16.98 18.88 19.57
N THR A 114 -16.13 19.79 20.01
CA THR A 114 -15.60 20.81 19.14
C THR A 114 -14.68 20.03 18.23
N MET A 115 -15.29 19.34 17.26
CA MET A 115 -14.94 19.63 15.89
C MET A 115 -15.15 21.14 15.76
N VAL A 116 -14.20 21.92 16.29
CA VAL A 116 -13.57 22.91 15.43
C VAL A 116 -13.37 22.10 14.16
N PRO A 117 -13.96 22.48 13.02
CA PRO A 117 -13.30 22.12 11.79
C PRO A 117 -11.88 22.64 12.03
N SER A 118 -10.95 21.78 12.45
CA SER A 118 -9.58 21.94 12.01
C SER A 118 -9.79 22.23 10.54
N ASP A 119 -9.46 23.46 10.12
CA ASP A 119 -9.63 23.96 8.76
C ASP A 119 -9.69 22.77 7.83
N ALA A 120 -10.86 22.55 7.20
CA ALA A 120 -11.19 21.36 6.40
C ALA A 120 -9.90 20.77 5.86
N PRO A 121 -9.52 19.53 6.26
CA PRO A 121 -8.12 19.09 6.40
C PRO A 121 -7.35 19.80 5.34
N LYS A 122 -6.62 20.89 5.69
CA LYS A 122 -6.03 21.80 4.70
C LYS A 122 -5.47 20.87 3.66
N ALA A 123 -6.15 20.77 2.51
CA ALA A 123 -5.77 19.79 1.51
C ALA A 123 -4.31 20.10 1.34
N ASP A 124 -3.42 19.14 1.65
CA ASP A 124 -1.97 19.35 1.57
C ASP A 124 -1.81 20.12 0.28
N ALA A 125 -1.49 21.42 0.39
CA ALA A 125 -1.76 22.33 -0.71
C ALA A 125 -1.00 21.72 -1.85
N LEU A 126 -1.72 21.24 -2.88
CA LEU A 126 -1.11 20.50 -3.98
C LEU A 126 0.15 21.28 -4.31
N PRO A 127 1.34 20.67 -4.24
CA PRO A 127 2.58 21.43 -4.22
C PRO A 127 2.49 22.50 -5.29
N GLU A 128 2.40 23.76 -4.85
CA GLU A 128 2.30 24.86 -5.79
C GLU A 128 3.61 24.79 -6.57
N TYR A 129 3.53 24.41 -7.84
CA TYR A 129 4.69 24.35 -8.70
C TYR A 129 4.84 25.74 -9.31
N PRO A 130 5.63 26.65 -8.69
CA PRO A 130 5.73 28.01 -9.17
C PRO A 130 6.18 27.99 -10.62
N LEU A 131 5.48 28.76 -11.46
CA LEU A 131 5.94 28.99 -12.81
C LEU A 131 7.18 29.89 -12.74
N THR A 132 8.33 29.32 -13.08
CA THR A 132 9.60 30.03 -13.18
C THR A 132 9.93 30.24 -14.65
N TYR A 133 10.76 31.24 -14.96
CA TYR A 133 11.25 31.46 -16.32
C TYR A 133 12.75 31.67 -16.32
N THR A 134 13.41 31.17 -17.36
CA THR A 134 14.83 31.42 -17.64
C THR A 134 14.97 31.86 -19.09
N ASP A 135 15.75 32.93 -19.30
CA ASP A 135 16.08 33.40 -20.65
C ASP A 135 17.35 32.69 -21.13
N GLU A 136 17.23 31.92 -22.21
CA GLU A 136 18.34 31.26 -22.92
C GLU A 136 18.72 32.09 -24.15
N ILE A 137 20.01 32.15 -24.46
CA ILE A 137 20.53 32.77 -25.69
C ILE A 137 21.31 31.71 -26.46
N ARG A 138 20.93 31.48 -27.72
CA ARG A 138 21.62 30.57 -28.64
C ARG A 138 22.13 31.35 -29.84
N VAL A 139 23.38 31.11 -30.21
CA VAL A 139 23.96 31.59 -31.47
C VAL A 139 23.92 30.47 -32.49
N GLU A 140 23.32 30.72 -33.65
CA GLU A 140 23.28 29.79 -34.78
C GLU A 140 24.04 30.37 -35.97
N LYS A 141 24.71 29.48 -36.72
CA LYS A 141 25.45 29.84 -37.92
C LYS A 141 24.54 29.83 -39.14
N ILE A 142 24.70 30.83 -39.99
CA ILE A 142 24.01 30.94 -41.29
C ILE A 142 25.02 30.59 -42.39
N ALA A 143 24.74 29.53 -43.15
CA ALA A 143 25.59 29.15 -44.27
C ALA A 143 25.67 30.27 -45.32
N PHE A 144 26.85 30.44 -45.95
CA PHE A 144 26.99 31.32 -47.10
C PHE A 144 26.58 30.62 -48.40
N ASN A 145 26.13 31.41 -49.37
CA ASN A 145 25.85 30.93 -50.71
C ASN A 145 27.11 30.91 -51.57
N ILE A 146 27.16 30.04 -52.57
CA ILE A 146 28.23 30.02 -53.59
C ILE A 146 27.64 30.51 -54.90
N GLU A 147 28.25 31.55 -55.47
CA GLU A 147 27.90 32.11 -56.77
C GLU A 147 29.01 31.78 -57.77
N GLU A 148 28.67 31.04 -58.83
CA GLU A 148 29.59 30.77 -59.94
C GLU A 148 29.41 31.82 -61.04
N GLN A 149 30.48 32.53 -61.40
CA GLN A 149 30.52 33.52 -62.48
C GLN A 149 31.45 33.05 -63.59
N THR A 150 31.00 33.08 -64.84
CA THR A 150 31.84 32.68 -65.97
C THR A 150 32.78 33.81 -66.39
N THR A 151 34.02 33.47 -66.75
CA THR A 151 35.03 34.43 -67.21
C THR A 151 35.90 33.83 -68.31
N ASP A 152 36.31 34.64 -69.28
CA ASP A 152 37.30 34.29 -70.31
C ASP A 152 38.75 34.60 -69.86
N GLU A 153 38.93 35.11 -68.64
CA GLU A 153 40.25 35.35 -68.03
C GLU A 153 40.95 34.05 -67.59
N LEU A 154 40.18 32.98 -67.37
CA LEU A 154 40.67 31.67 -66.94
C LEU A 154 40.52 30.64 -68.06
N VAL A 155 41.48 29.70 -68.13
CA VAL A 155 41.40 28.56 -69.05
C VAL A 155 40.13 27.75 -68.81
N GLN A 156 39.59 27.14 -69.86
CA GLN A 156 38.37 26.33 -69.79
C GLN A 156 38.39 25.37 -68.58
N ASP A 157 37.30 25.35 -67.83
CA ASP A 157 37.06 24.53 -66.62
C ASP A 157 37.94 24.85 -65.39
N ALA A 158 38.90 25.79 -65.49
CA ALA A 158 39.61 26.27 -64.31
C ALA A 158 38.68 27.08 -63.39
N ARG A 159 38.82 26.85 -62.08
CA ARG A 159 38.01 27.49 -61.04
C ARG A 159 38.90 28.32 -60.12
N GLN A 160 38.48 29.54 -59.82
CA GLN A 160 39.17 30.40 -58.85
C GLN A 160 38.17 31.09 -57.93
N ILE A 161 38.40 30.99 -56.61
CA ILE A 161 37.64 31.77 -55.62
C ILE A 161 38.17 33.20 -55.66
N THR A 162 37.31 34.16 -55.99
CA THR A 162 37.66 35.60 -55.99
C THR A 162 37.21 36.31 -54.73
N THR A 163 36.14 35.82 -54.10
CA THR A 163 35.66 36.31 -52.80
C THR A 163 35.42 35.09 -51.91
N PRO A 164 36.15 34.94 -50.78
CA PRO A 164 35.90 33.82 -49.86
C PRO A 164 34.53 33.97 -49.20
N GLY A 165 33.83 32.85 -49.02
CA GLY A 165 32.58 32.82 -48.26
C GLY A 165 32.82 32.89 -46.76
N VAL A 166 31.94 33.60 -46.04
CA VAL A 166 31.98 33.70 -44.58
C VAL A 166 30.60 33.38 -44.02
N GLU A 167 30.53 32.47 -43.05
CA GLU A 167 29.28 32.16 -42.36
C GLU A 167 28.75 33.39 -41.61
N GLY A 168 27.44 33.60 -41.69
CA GLY A 168 26.75 34.57 -40.86
C GLY A 168 26.43 33.98 -39.48
N GLU A 169 25.89 34.82 -38.60
CA GLU A 169 25.44 34.43 -37.27
C GLU A 169 24.06 35.04 -37.00
N ARG A 170 23.18 34.26 -36.38
CA ARG A 170 21.94 34.75 -35.77
C ARG A 170 21.92 34.44 -34.28
N THR A 171 21.43 35.39 -33.51
CA THR A 171 21.22 35.24 -32.08
C THR A 171 19.73 35.08 -31.82
N ILE A 172 19.36 33.94 -31.23
CA ILE A 172 17.99 33.59 -30.86
C ILE A 172 17.89 33.67 -29.35
N LYS A 173 16.98 34.51 -28.85
CA LYS A 173 16.66 34.60 -27.43
C LYS A 173 15.33 33.91 -27.17
N THR A 174 15.34 32.95 -26.26
CA THR A 174 14.17 32.14 -25.95
C THR A 174 13.91 32.15 -24.45
N ARG A 175 12.66 32.37 -24.05
CA ARG A 175 12.22 32.22 -22.67
C ARG A 175 11.65 30.83 -22.47
N VAL A 176 12.24 30.09 -21.55
CA VAL A 176 11.77 28.76 -21.14
C VAL A 176 10.97 28.90 -19.86
N TYR A 177 9.72 28.46 -19.89
CA TYR A 177 8.87 28.39 -18.71
C TYR A 177 8.98 27.00 -18.08
N SER A 178 9.24 26.96 -16.77
CA SER A 178 9.39 25.72 -16.02
C SER A 178 8.49 25.67 -14.81
N SER A 179 7.86 24.52 -14.61
CA SER A 179 7.05 24.19 -13.44
C SER A 179 7.52 22.83 -12.93
N ASN A 180 7.78 22.72 -11.63
CA ASN A 180 8.35 21.51 -11.03
C ASN A 180 9.69 21.05 -11.65
N GLY A 181 10.51 21.99 -12.13
CA GLY A 181 11.78 21.68 -12.79
C GLY A 181 11.63 21.04 -14.19
N GLN A 182 10.42 20.97 -14.73
CA GLN A 182 10.16 20.52 -16.10
C GLN A 182 9.79 21.71 -16.99
N GLU A 183 10.28 21.73 -18.23
CA GLU A 183 9.87 22.69 -19.25
C GLU A 183 8.40 22.47 -19.62
N VAL A 184 7.57 23.49 -19.42
CA VAL A 184 6.14 23.46 -19.75
C VAL A 184 5.82 24.22 -21.03
N ASP A 185 6.62 25.25 -21.35
CA ASP A 185 6.44 26.05 -22.56
C ASP A 185 7.74 26.78 -22.93
N ARG A 186 7.85 27.17 -24.20
CA ARG A 186 9.01 27.86 -24.78
C ARG A 186 8.56 28.96 -25.72
N GLN A 187 8.99 30.18 -25.46
CA GLN A 187 8.67 31.35 -26.25
C GLN A 187 9.93 31.97 -26.87
N GLU A 188 9.98 32.08 -28.19
CA GLU A 188 11.00 32.89 -28.88
C GLU A 188 10.70 34.38 -28.64
N LEU A 189 11.64 35.08 -28.02
CA LEU A 189 11.55 36.51 -27.74
C LEU A 189 12.18 37.35 -28.85
N SER A 190 13.27 36.86 -29.43
CA SER A 190 13.93 37.51 -30.56
C SER A 190 14.70 36.50 -31.41
N ASN A 191 14.81 36.83 -32.69
CA ASN A 191 15.60 36.12 -33.67
C ASN A 191 16.24 37.17 -34.57
N GLU A 192 17.48 37.51 -34.25
CA GLU A 192 18.19 38.61 -34.87
C GLU A 192 19.38 38.06 -35.65
N GLU A 193 19.48 38.42 -36.91
CA GLU A 193 20.69 38.20 -37.70
C GLU A 193 21.75 39.21 -37.25
N THR A 194 22.67 38.76 -36.41
CA THR A 194 23.74 39.60 -35.84
C THR A 194 24.90 39.79 -36.81
N LEU A 195 25.14 38.82 -37.69
CA LEU A 195 26.12 38.90 -38.77
C LEU A 195 25.53 38.30 -40.05
N ALA A 196 25.49 39.08 -41.12
CA ALA A 196 25.05 38.59 -42.42
C ALA A 196 26.12 37.69 -43.07
N PRO A 197 25.74 36.55 -43.70
CA PRO A 197 26.69 35.71 -44.41
C PRO A 197 27.25 36.43 -45.65
N VAL A 198 28.53 36.18 -45.96
CA VAL A 198 29.19 36.70 -47.16
C VAL A 198 29.22 35.61 -48.22
N THR A 199 28.60 35.85 -49.38
CA THR A 199 28.57 34.93 -50.53
C THR A 199 29.98 34.67 -51.07
N GLN A 200 30.31 33.39 -51.29
CA GLN A 200 31.53 32.98 -51.99
C GLN A 200 31.36 33.18 -53.49
N ILE A 201 32.28 33.89 -54.12
CA ILE A 201 32.28 34.08 -55.58
C ILE A 201 33.36 33.19 -56.18
N VAL A 202 32.96 32.31 -57.10
CA VAL A 202 33.83 31.40 -57.84
C VAL A 202 33.79 31.77 -59.31
N LYS A 203 34.92 32.19 -59.88
CA LYS A 203 35.04 32.38 -61.32
C LYS A 203 35.35 31.05 -62.01
N VAL A 204 34.61 30.73 -63.07
CA VAL A 204 34.79 29.52 -63.91
C VAL A 204 35.25 29.95 -65.31
N GLY A 205 36.38 29.39 -65.76
CA GLY A 205 36.99 29.71 -67.03
C GLY A 205 36.25 29.17 -68.24
N THR A 206 36.11 30.01 -69.27
CA THR A 206 35.52 29.68 -70.58
C THR A 206 36.49 29.89 -71.74
N ALA A 207 37.74 30.29 -71.45
CA ALA A 207 38.73 30.52 -72.48
C ALA A 207 39.09 29.20 -73.16
N LYS A 208 38.74 29.09 -74.45
CA LYS A 208 39.06 27.90 -75.25
C LYS A 208 40.58 27.67 -75.25
N PRO A 209 41.05 26.44 -74.99
CA PRO A 209 42.46 26.14 -75.14
C PRO A 209 42.85 26.39 -76.59
N ASN A 210 43.79 27.32 -76.83
CA ASN A 210 44.48 27.43 -78.10
C ASN A 210 45.43 26.24 -78.23
N MET A 211 44.88 25.06 -78.53
CA MET A 211 45.66 23.99 -79.14
C MET A 211 45.97 24.45 -80.56
N VAL A 212 47.12 25.07 -80.76
CA VAL A 212 47.78 24.98 -82.07
C VAL A 212 48.07 23.49 -82.25
N PRO A 213 47.60 22.82 -83.33
CA PRO A 213 47.97 21.44 -83.58
C PRO A 213 49.47 21.40 -83.86
N ASN A 214 50.27 21.11 -82.83
CA ASN A 214 51.64 20.65 -83.03
C ASN A 214 51.57 19.14 -83.22
N ASP A 215 52.28 18.66 -84.24
CA ASP A 215 52.39 17.26 -84.62
C ASP A 215 52.50 16.33 -83.40
N PRO A 216 51.83 15.16 -83.41
CA PRO A 216 51.93 14.23 -82.30
C PRO A 216 53.40 13.85 -82.07
N PRO A 217 53.87 13.80 -80.81
CA PRO A 217 55.23 13.35 -80.52
C PRO A 217 55.37 11.93 -81.07
N LYS A 218 56.34 11.76 -81.96
CA LYS A 218 56.72 10.45 -82.51
C LYS A 218 57.16 9.60 -81.33
N ALA A 219 56.33 8.63 -80.93
CA ALA A 219 56.66 7.71 -79.87
C ALA A 219 57.92 6.92 -80.27
N ASP A 220 58.97 7.01 -79.46
CA ASP A 220 60.12 6.12 -79.56
C ASP A 220 59.64 4.67 -79.44
N ALA A 221 60.03 3.84 -80.41
CA ALA A 221 59.67 2.43 -80.44
C ALA A 221 60.16 1.73 -79.16
N LEU A 222 59.22 1.27 -78.34
CA LEU A 222 59.51 0.37 -77.22
C LEU A 222 60.06 -0.95 -77.78
N PRO A 223 61.10 -1.55 -77.18
CA PRO A 223 61.67 -2.80 -77.67
C PRO A 223 60.63 -3.92 -77.61
N GLU A 224 60.51 -4.68 -78.70
CA GLU A 224 59.71 -5.91 -78.74
C GLU A 224 60.33 -6.95 -77.81
N TYR A 225 59.68 -7.21 -76.67
CA TYR A 225 60.00 -8.35 -75.82
C TYR A 225 59.31 -9.60 -76.39
N PRO A 226 60.03 -10.71 -76.67
CA PRO A 226 59.40 -11.94 -77.12
C PRO A 226 58.48 -12.49 -76.03
N LEU A 227 57.21 -12.72 -76.38
CA LEU A 227 56.23 -13.38 -75.52
C LEU A 227 56.66 -14.84 -75.30
N THR A 228 57.29 -15.14 -74.16
CA THR A 228 57.35 -16.51 -73.66
C THR A 228 56.02 -16.84 -73.01
N TYR A 229 55.22 -17.69 -73.65
CA TYR A 229 53.98 -18.22 -73.10
C TYR A 229 54.33 -19.23 -72.00
N THR A 230 54.23 -18.81 -70.74
CA THR A 230 54.14 -19.75 -69.61
C THR A 230 52.67 -19.99 -69.34
N ASP A 231 52.22 -21.23 -69.56
CA ASP A 231 50.89 -21.69 -69.17
C ASP A 231 50.83 -21.72 -67.63
N GLU A 232 50.43 -20.61 -67.00
CA GLU A 232 50.12 -20.57 -65.59
C GLU A 232 48.71 -21.14 -65.38
N THR A 233 48.65 -22.44 -65.05
CA THR A 233 47.43 -23.09 -64.59
C THR A 233 46.99 -22.49 -63.25
N ARG A 234 46.09 -21.51 -63.28
CA ARG A 234 45.40 -21.03 -62.08
C ARG A 234 44.32 -22.05 -61.68
N VAL A 235 44.59 -22.84 -60.64
CA VAL A 235 43.58 -23.71 -60.00
C VAL A 235 42.62 -22.82 -59.21
N GLU A 236 41.39 -22.70 -59.68
CA GLU A 236 40.32 -22.03 -58.95
C GLU A 236 39.70 -23.03 -57.96
N LYS A 237 39.96 -22.82 -56.66
CA LYS A 237 39.46 -23.67 -55.58
C LYS A 237 37.96 -23.43 -55.40
N ILE A 238 37.15 -24.42 -55.74
CA ILE A 238 35.69 -24.37 -55.63
C ILE A 238 35.29 -24.81 -54.21
N ASN A 239 34.71 -23.93 -53.40
CA ASN A 239 34.19 -24.30 -52.09
C ASN A 239 32.88 -25.10 -52.24
N PHE A 240 32.73 -26.22 -51.51
CA PHE A 240 31.50 -27.02 -51.50
C PHE A 240 30.44 -26.42 -50.57
N SER A 241 29.16 -26.55 -50.94
CA SER A 241 28.02 -26.12 -50.13
C SER A 241 27.60 -27.23 -49.17
N ILE A 242 27.47 -26.91 -47.87
CA ILE A 242 27.02 -27.83 -46.82
C ILE A 242 25.49 -27.76 -46.70
N ARG A 243 24.82 -28.91 -46.59
CA ARG A 243 23.37 -29.03 -46.32
C ARG A 243 23.19 -29.74 -44.98
N GLU A 244 22.40 -29.16 -44.08
CA GLU A 244 22.07 -29.74 -42.77
C GLU A 244 20.73 -30.49 -42.87
N GLU A 245 20.68 -31.76 -42.45
CA GLU A 245 19.44 -32.54 -42.26
C GLU A 245 19.34 -32.92 -40.77
N GLU A 246 18.18 -32.73 -40.16
CA GLU A 246 17.92 -33.09 -38.77
C GLU A 246 17.58 -34.59 -38.65
N THR A 247 18.20 -35.28 -37.69
CA THR A 247 17.96 -36.70 -37.39
C THR A 247 17.72 -36.90 -35.91
N ASP A 248 16.73 -37.72 -35.57
CA ASP A 248 16.36 -38.05 -34.17
C ASP A 248 17.29 -39.10 -33.52
N GLU A 249 18.34 -39.55 -34.23
CA GLU A 249 19.29 -40.55 -33.73
C GLU A 249 20.47 -39.95 -32.93
N LEU A 250 20.55 -38.62 -32.80
CA LEU A 250 21.62 -37.91 -32.07
C LEU A 250 21.06 -37.05 -30.92
N VAL A 251 21.87 -36.88 -29.86
CA VAL A 251 21.50 -36.03 -28.71
C VAL A 251 21.46 -34.56 -29.14
N GLN A 252 20.54 -33.77 -28.59
CA GLN A 252 20.38 -32.34 -28.88
C GLN A 252 21.74 -31.60 -28.84
N ASP A 253 22.04 -30.83 -29.89
CA ASP A 253 23.31 -30.11 -30.18
C ASP A 253 24.53 -30.94 -30.64
N ALA A 254 24.39 -32.25 -30.91
CA ALA A 254 25.45 -33.04 -31.53
C ALA A 254 25.38 -32.99 -33.08
N ARG A 255 26.48 -32.59 -33.74
CA ARG A 255 26.64 -32.59 -35.21
C ARG A 255 27.62 -33.68 -35.65
N GLN A 256 27.20 -34.57 -36.54
CA GLN A 256 28.05 -35.63 -37.11
C GLN A 256 28.03 -35.58 -38.64
N ILE A 257 29.19 -35.72 -39.28
CA ILE A 257 29.32 -35.80 -40.74
C ILE A 257 28.95 -37.22 -41.17
N ALA A 258 27.78 -37.38 -41.82
CA ALA A 258 27.32 -38.69 -42.30
C ALA A 258 28.03 -39.13 -43.60
N THR A 259 28.44 -38.18 -44.45
CA THR A 259 29.19 -38.45 -45.68
C THR A 259 30.26 -37.37 -45.88
N PRO A 260 31.57 -37.70 -45.94
CA PRO A 260 32.61 -36.71 -46.21
C PRO A 260 32.54 -36.19 -47.65
N GLY A 261 32.59 -34.87 -47.85
CA GLY A 261 32.76 -34.26 -49.16
C GLY A 261 34.23 -34.28 -49.59
N VAL A 262 34.51 -34.58 -50.86
CA VAL A 262 35.86 -34.55 -51.45
C VAL A 262 36.01 -33.29 -52.30
N GLU A 263 37.03 -32.49 -52.01
CA GLU A 263 37.43 -31.29 -52.76
C GLU A 263 37.99 -31.68 -54.14
N GLY A 264 37.60 -30.97 -55.21
CA GLY A 264 38.16 -31.11 -56.56
C GLY A 264 39.24 -30.09 -56.84
#